data_AF-A0A9E3CBV4-F1
#
_entry.id   AF-A0A9E3CBV4-F1
#
_cell.length_a   1.000
_cell.length_b   1.000
_cell.length_c   1.000
_cell.angle_alpha   90.00
_cell.angle_beta   90.00
_cell.angle_gamma   90.00
#
_symmetry.space_group_name_H-M   'P 1'
#
loop_
_entity.id
_entity.type
_entity.pdbx_description
1 polymer ?
#
loop_
_entity_poly.entity_id
_entity_poly.type
_entity_poly.pdbx_seq_one_letter_code
_entity_poly.pdbx_strand_id
1 'polypeptide(L)'
;MTNTRTAASGTMAGLSALLLAVMMVGCGKQSASSSPGSGGAGAGGGKKPICEYEQDVERLIADIRARSIPAAEFIPIRNTPEVLARYVRAMRTAGLFVTAGTEHNTLDLLPILPTCLGGVPIPDDLHGIFWEGACVVAAHQILTMRGEPGFVDAVGRPNPAYATPDARIVAFREIGEQIVAEYPRAGAARGA
;
A
#
# COMPACT_ATOMS: atom_id res chain seq x y z
N MET A 1 49.00 13.00 -26.82
CA MET A 1 47.76 12.22 -26.82
C MET A 1 47.30 12.10 -25.39
N THR A 2 46.47 13.03 -24.95
CA THR A 2 46.11 13.24 -23.54
C THR A 2 44.83 12.49 -23.24
N ASN A 3 44.89 11.66 -22.20
CA ASN A 3 43.80 10.86 -21.67
C ASN A 3 42.95 11.74 -20.74
N THR A 4 41.64 11.86 -20.99
CA THR A 4 40.70 12.46 -20.05
C THR A 4 39.53 11.52 -19.82
N ARG A 5 39.57 10.85 -18.66
CA ARG A 5 38.39 10.31 -17.98
C ARG A 5 37.48 11.48 -17.62
N THR A 6 36.24 11.44 -18.07
CA THR A 6 35.17 12.23 -17.45
C THR A 6 34.41 11.30 -16.52
N ALA A 7 34.63 11.48 -15.23
CA ALA A 7 33.84 10.86 -14.18
C ALA A 7 32.44 11.48 -14.22
N ALA A 8 31.43 10.68 -14.56
CA ALA A 8 30.04 11.06 -14.36
C ALA A 8 29.71 10.90 -12.87
N SER A 9 29.93 12.00 -12.14
CA SER A 9 29.32 12.28 -10.84
C SER A 9 27.80 12.40 -11.04
N GLY A 10 27.09 11.26 -10.94
CA GLY A 10 25.63 11.20 -10.88
C GLY A 10 25.19 11.09 -9.43
N THR A 11 24.73 12.21 -8.90
CA THR A 11 24.16 12.41 -7.56
C THR A 11 23.14 11.34 -7.15
N MET A 12 23.28 10.86 -5.90
CA MET A 12 22.25 10.15 -5.14
C MET A 12 20.99 11.01 -4.96
N ALA A 13 20.12 11.02 -5.97
CA ALA A 13 18.77 11.60 -5.89
C ALA A 13 17.75 10.55 -6.34
N GLY A 14 17.76 9.41 -5.68
CA GLY A 14 16.82 8.31 -5.90
C GLY A 14 16.00 8.02 -4.65
N LEU A 15 15.47 9.05 -3.97
CA LEU A 15 14.42 8.82 -2.97
C LEU A 15 13.07 8.82 -3.69
N SER A 16 12.52 7.62 -3.83
CA SER A 16 11.22 7.25 -4.40
C SER A 16 10.10 8.22 -3.98
N ALA A 17 9.56 8.97 -4.94
CA ALA A 17 8.42 9.87 -4.77
C ALA A 17 7.06 9.16 -4.80
N LEU A 18 7.04 7.81 -4.69
CA LEU A 18 5.79 7.06 -4.56
C LEU A 18 5.16 7.32 -3.19
N LEU A 19 4.39 8.40 -3.10
CA LEU A 19 3.63 8.74 -1.92
C LEU A 19 2.42 7.81 -1.81
N LEU A 20 2.31 7.10 -0.70
CA LEU A 20 1.22 6.19 -0.38
C LEU A 20 0.29 6.86 0.63
N ALA A 21 -1.00 6.96 0.31
CA ALA A 21 -1.97 7.37 1.33
C ALA A 21 -2.24 6.16 2.24
N VAL A 22 -1.69 6.18 3.45
CA VAL A 22 -1.98 5.14 4.45
C VAL A 22 -3.38 5.37 5.00
N MET A 23 -4.29 4.44 4.72
CA MET A 23 -5.69 4.51 5.11
C MET A 23 -5.95 3.63 6.32
N MET A 24 -6.35 4.27 7.42
CA MET A 24 -6.76 3.61 8.65
C MET A 24 -8.27 3.68 8.79
N VAL A 25 -9.00 3.16 7.81
CA VAL A 25 -10.45 3.00 7.94
C VAL A 25 -10.71 2.12 9.18
N GLY A 26 -11.12 2.76 10.29
CA GLY A 26 -11.17 2.14 11.63
C GLY A 26 -10.20 2.78 12.64
N CYS A 27 -10.67 3.80 13.36
CA CYS A 27 -9.83 4.57 14.28
C CYS A 27 -9.67 3.90 15.67
N GLY A 28 -8.40 3.69 16.07
CA GLY A 28 -7.94 3.90 17.44
C GLY A 28 -7.60 2.66 18.28
N LYS A 29 -6.29 2.43 18.47
CA LYS A 29 -5.71 1.67 19.60
C LYS A 29 -6.08 2.34 20.93
N GLN A 30 -6.42 1.58 21.96
CA GLN A 30 -6.42 2.11 23.34
C GLN A 30 -5.04 1.87 23.93
N SER A 31 -4.33 2.94 24.30
CA SER A 31 -3.32 2.87 25.35
C SER A 31 -4.01 2.53 26.66
N ALA A 32 -3.63 1.41 27.27
CA ALA A 32 -4.07 1.06 28.61
C ALA A 32 -3.64 2.18 29.58
N SER A 33 -4.59 2.95 30.08
CA SER A 33 -4.42 3.67 31.34
C SER A 33 -5.48 3.13 32.30
N SER A 34 -4.96 2.50 33.34
CA SER A 34 -5.69 1.85 34.42
C SER A 34 -6.43 2.85 35.29
N SER A 35 -7.71 2.58 35.56
CA SER A 35 -8.34 2.84 36.88
C SER A 35 -9.56 1.95 37.06
N PRO A 36 -9.73 1.30 38.24
CA PRO A 36 -10.80 0.34 38.49
C PRO A 36 -12.04 1.05 39.06
N GLY A 37 -13.23 0.68 38.59
CA GLY A 37 -14.47 1.23 39.15
C GLY A 37 -15.75 0.56 38.66
N SER A 38 -16.28 -0.31 39.52
CA SER A 38 -17.69 -0.71 39.68
C SER A 38 -18.50 -1.27 38.48
N GLY A 39 -18.64 -2.60 38.51
CA GLY A 39 -19.93 -3.33 38.46
C GLY A 39 -21.04 -2.83 37.54
N GLY A 40 -21.25 -3.55 36.45
CA GLY A 40 -22.47 -3.52 35.66
C GLY A 40 -22.41 -4.56 34.54
N ALA A 41 -23.16 -5.65 34.69
CA ALA A 41 -23.40 -6.60 33.60
C ALA A 41 -24.18 -5.89 32.50
N GLY A 42 -23.51 -5.62 31.37
CA GLY A 42 -24.11 -5.01 30.19
C GLY A 42 -23.44 -5.53 28.94
N ALA A 43 -24.17 -6.36 28.18
CA ALA A 43 -23.82 -6.71 26.82
C ALA A 43 -23.74 -5.43 25.97
N GLY A 44 -22.56 -5.12 25.42
CA GLY A 44 -22.35 -3.93 24.60
C GLY A 44 -21.29 -4.19 23.54
N GLY A 45 -21.72 -4.53 22.32
CA GLY A 45 -20.87 -4.68 21.15
C GLY A 45 -20.26 -3.35 20.73
N GLY A 46 -19.01 -3.10 21.13
CA GLY A 46 -18.26 -1.91 20.75
C GLY A 46 -17.65 -2.01 19.36
N LYS A 47 -18.47 -1.95 18.30
CA LYS A 47 -17.99 -1.61 16.95
C LYS A 47 -17.54 -0.15 17.00
N LYS A 48 -16.23 0.12 16.96
CA LYS A 48 -15.73 1.50 16.86
C LYS A 48 -16.13 2.07 15.50
N PRO A 49 -16.72 3.27 15.43
CA PRO A 49 -17.14 3.84 14.15
C PRO A 49 -15.92 4.21 13.30
N ILE A 50 -16.08 4.09 11.98
CA ILE A 50 -15.18 4.67 10.98
C ILE A 50 -15.01 6.16 11.30
N CYS A 51 -13.79 6.70 11.20
CA CYS A 51 -13.58 8.11 11.50
C CYS A 51 -14.41 8.98 10.54
N GLU A 52 -14.90 10.13 11.00
CA GLU A 52 -15.81 10.99 10.22
C GLU A 52 -15.24 11.37 8.84
N TYR A 53 -13.93 11.59 8.76
CA TYR A 53 -13.24 11.90 7.50
C TYR A 53 -13.31 10.74 6.49
N GLU A 54 -13.22 9.50 6.97
CA GLU A 54 -13.19 8.31 6.13
C GLU A 54 -14.58 7.74 5.83
N GLN A 55 -15.65 8.23 6.48
CA GLN A 55 -17.00 7.64 6.36
C GLN A 55 -17.54 7.61 4.92
N ASP A 56 -17.27 8.66 4.14
CA ASP A 56 -17.67 8.78 2.74
C ASP A 56 -16.51 8.40 1.83
N VAL A 57 -16.60 7.21 1.22
CA VAL A 57 -15.56 6.66 0.34
C VAL A 57 -15.35 7.51 -0.92
N GLU A 58 -16.40 8.11 -1.47
CA GLU A 58 -16.30 8.90 -2.70
C GLU A 58 -15.63 10.24 -2.44
N ARG A 59 -16.01 10.88 -1.32
CA ARG A 59 -15.32 12.08 -0.84
C ARG A 59 -13.85 11.80 -0.55
N LEU A 60 -13.56 10.69 0.13
CA LEU A 60 -12.18 10.28 0.42
C LEU A 60 -11.37 10.10 -0.86
N ILE A 61 -11.92 9.40 -1.87
CA ILE A 61 -11.30 9.24 -3.18
C ILE A 61 -11.05 10.60 -3.85
N ALA A 62 -12.01 11.52 -3.80
CA ALA A 62 -11.87 12.86 -4.35
C ALA A 62 -10.72 13.63 -3.66
N ASP A 63 -10.63 13.57 -2.33
CA ASP A 63 -9.59 14.23 -1.56
C ASP A 63 -8.19 13.65 -1.84
N ILE A 64 -8.08 12.33 -2.00
CA ILE A 64 -6.82 11.67 -2.39
C ILE A 64 -6.37 12.12 -3.79
N ARG A 65 -7.31 12.15 -4.74
CA ARG A 65 -7.04 12.60 -6.13
C ARG A 65 -6.64 14.06 -6.19
N ALA A 66 -7.30 14.94 -5.43
CA ALA A 66 -6.95 16.35 -5.36
C ALA A 66 -5.50 16.58 -4.88
N ARG A 67 -4.96 15.64 -4.10
CA ARG A 67 -3.57 15.65 -3.62
C ARG A 67 -2.59 14.95 -4.57
N SER A 68 -3.05 14.47 -5.72
CA SER A 68 -2.25 13.71 -6.70
C SER A 68 -1.59 12.47 -6.10
N ILE A 69 -2.24 11.82 -5.14
CA ILE A 69 -1.74 10.58 -4.54
C ILE A 69 -2.32 9.39 -5.34
N PRO A 70 -1.48 8.53 -5.96
CA PRO A 70 -1.96 7.50 -6.87
C PRO A 70 -2.36 6.19 -6.17
N ALA A 71 -2.33 6.14 -4.84
CA ALA A 71 -2.23 4.90 -4.11
C ALA A 71 -2.92 4.97 -2.75
N ALA A 72 -3.43 3.83 -2.30
CA ALA A 72 -3.94 3.66 -0.94
C ALA A 72 -3.41 2.36 -0.31
N GLU A 73 -3.04 2.43 0.96
CA GLU A 73 -2.68 1.25 1.76
C GLU A 73 -3.73 0.99 2.82
N PHE A 74 -4.20 -0.26 2.93
CA PHE A 74 -5.10 -0.69 4.00
C PHE A 74 -4.36 -1.50 5.05
N ILE A 75 -4.87 -1.43 6.28
CA ILE A 75 -4.46 -2.30 7.38
C ILE A 75 -5.64 -3.24 7.68
N PRO A 76 -5.65 -4.47 7.13
CA PRO A 76 -6.83 -5.35 7.18
C PRO A 76 -7.32 -5.62 8.60
N ILE A 77 -6.41 -5.79 9.57
CA ILE A 77 -6.76 -6.12 10.96
C ILE A 77 -7.62 -5.04 11.66
N ARG A 78 -7.69 -3.82 11.10
CA ARG A 78 -8.54 -2.73 11.60
C ARG A 78 -9.95 -2.72 11.01
N ASN A 79 -10.22 -3.56 10.03
CA ASN A 79 -11.42 -3.52 9.20
C ASN A 79 -12.21 -4.82 9.32
N THR A 80 -13.54 -4.72 9.31
CA THR A 80 -14.35 -5.91 8.99
C THR A 80 -14.18 -6.23 7.49
N PRO A 81 -14.37 -7.49 7.06
CA PRO A 81 -14.26 -7.86 5.64
C PRO A 81 -15.14 -7.01 4.71
N GLU A 82 -16.35 -6.65 5.16
CA GLU A 82 -17.32 -5.88 4.38
C GLU A 82 -16.85 -4.44 4.16
N VAL A 83 -16.31 -3.80 5.21
CA VAL A 83 -15.75 -2.46 5.13
C VAL A 83 -14.51 -2.48 4.24
N LEU A 84 -13.59 -3.42 4.48
CA LEU A 84 -12.38 -3.55 3.66
C LEU A 84 -12.72 -3.69 2.17
N ALA A 85 -13.63 -4.62 1.84
CA ALA A 85 -14.04 -4.86 0.46
C ALA A 85 -14.68 -3.64 -0.21
N ARG A 86 -15.53 -2.89 0.52
CA ARG A 86 -16.15 -1.67 0.01
C ARG A 86 -15.11 -0.65 -0.44
N TYR A 87 -14.14 -0.34 0.43
CA TYR A 87 -13.16 0.70 0.13
C TYR A 87 -12.13 0.25 -0.90
N VAL A 88 -11.60 -0.97 -0.77
CA VAL A 88 -10.60 -1.49 -1.71
C VAL A 88 -11.13 -1.49 -3.14
N ARG A 89 -12.37 -1.98 -3.33
CA ARG A 89 -12.99 -2.01 -4.67
C ARG A 89 -13.26 -0.61 -5.21
N ALA A 90 -13.78 0.29 -4.38
CA ALA A 90 -14.04 1.68 -4.79
C ALA A 90 -12.75 2.40 -5.20
N MET A 91 -11.68 2.29 -4.40
CA MET A 91 -10.39 2.92 -4.71
C MET A 91 -9.74 2.34 -5.96
N ARG A 92 -9.78 1.02 -6.13
CA ARG A 92 -9.25 0.39 -7.34
C ARG A 92 -10.02 0.79 -8.60
N THR A 93 -11.35 0.87 -8.50
CA THR A 93 -12.24 1.36 -9.57
C THR A 93 -11.95 2.82 -9.92
N ALA A 94 -11.59 3.62 -8.92
CA ALA A 94 -11.15 5.00 -9.10
C ALA A 94 -9.72 5.13 -9.67
N GLY A 95 -9.05 4.03 -10.02
CA GLY A 95 -7.72 4.06 -10.66
C GLY A 95 -6.57 4.32 -9.69
N LEU A 96 -6.78 4.08 -8.39
CA LEU A 96 -5.70 4.02 -7.42
C LEU A 96 -5.21 2.57 -7.35
N PHE A 97 -3.90 2.34 -7.28
CA PHE A 97 -3.42 1.02 -6.88
C PHE A 97 -3.55 0.88 -5.36
N VAL A 98 -3.80 -0.34 -4.90
CA VAL A 98 -4.11 -0.60 -3.50
C VAL A 98 -3.16 -1.64 -2.92
N THR A 99 -2.57 -1.35 -1.77
CA THR A 99 -1.72 -2.28 -1.01
C THR A 99 -2.37 -2.64 0.33
N ALA A 100 -1.84 -3.68 0.98
CA ALA A 100 -2.20 -4.04 2.33
C ALA A 100 -0.94 -4.22 3.20
N GLY A 101 -1.00 -3.72 4.43
CA GLY A 101 0.05 -3.82 5.43
C GLY A 101 -0.47 -4.46 6.73
N THR A 102 0.42 -5.10 7.46
CA THR A 102 0.11 -5.81 8.72
C THR A 102 0.24 -4.94 9.97
N GLU A 103 0.87 -3.77 9.86
CA GLU A 103 1.08 -2.79 10.94
C GLU A 103 1.75 -3.37 12.20
N HIS A 104 2.93 -3.98 12.04
CA HIS A 104 3.77 -4.45 13.15
C HIS A 104 4.47 -3.28 13.87
N ASN A 105 3.72 -2.54 14.68
CA ASN A 105 4.20 -1.37 15.43
C ASN A 105 3.89 -1.42 16.93
N THR A 106 3.47 -2.58 17.43
CA THR A 106 3.33 -2.89 18.86
C THR A 106 4.16 -4.13 19.20
N LEU A 107 4.25 -4.46 20.49
CA LEU A 107 4.88 -5.71 20.94
C LEU A 107 4.00 -6.94 20.68
N ASP A 108 2.82 -6.75 20.08
CA ASP A 108 1.88 -7.84 19.81
C ASP A 108 2.45 -8.76 18.71
N LEU A 109 2.41 -10.07 18.95
CA LEU A 109 2.87 -11.09 18.01
C LEU A 109 1.81 -11.34 16.93
N LEU A 110 1.58 -10.34 16.09
CA LEU A 110 0.62 -10.43 14.98
C LEU A 110 1.15 -11.34 13.86
N PRO A 111 0.32 -12.22 13.27
CA PRO A 111 0.72 -13.05 12.14
C PRO A 111 1.24 -12.23 10.95
N ILE A 112 2.19 -12.79 10.21
CA ILE A 112 2.66 -12.22 8.94
C ILE A 112 1.59 -12.30 7.86
N LEU A 113 0.77 -13.36 7.86
CA LEU A 113 -0.37 -13.47 6.98
C LEU A 113 -1.48 -12.53 7.46
N PRO A 114 -1.85 -11.49 6.69
CA PRO A 114 -2.83 -10.51 7.15
C PRO A 114 -4.23 -11.13 7.22
N THR A 115 -4.99 -10.73 8.23
CA THR A 115 -6.40 -11.07 8.43
C THR A 115 -7.20 -9.80 8.72
N CYS A 116 -8.51 -9.85 8.51
CA CYS A 116 -9.44 -8.82 8.95
C CYS A 116 -9.59 -8.81 10.47
N LEU A 117 -10.33 -7.84 10.99
CA LEU A 117 -10.66 -7.72 12.41
C LEU A 117 -11.18 -9.04 13.00
N GLY A 118 -10.61 -9.44 14.13
CA GLY A 118 -10.97 -10.69 14.82
C GLY A 118 -10.42 -11.97 14.17
N GLY A 119 -9.43 -11.85 13.28
CA GLY A 119 -8.82 -13.00 12.61
C GLY A 119 -9.63 -13.56 11.44
N VAL A 120 -10.67 -12.83 11.00
CA VAL A 120 -11.50 -13.24 9.87
C VAL A 120 -10.67 -13.17 8.58
N PRO A 121 -10.74 -14.15 7.67
CA PRO A 121 -10.01 -14.09 6.41
C PRO A 121 -10.33 -12.82 5.60
N ILE A 122 -9.34 -12.38 4.81
CA ILE A 122 -9.54 -11.35 3.79
C ILE A 122 -10.39 -11.96 2.67
N PRO A 123 -11.37 -11.25 2.10
CA PRO A 123 -12.12 -11.75 0.94
C PRO A 123 -11.22 -12.08 -0.25
N ASP A 124 -11.46 -13.22 -0.89
CA ASP A 124 -10.56 -13.80 -1.89
C ASP A 124 -10.23 -12.86 -3.06
N ASP A 125 -11.20 -12.06 -3.50
CA ASP A 125 -11.03 -11.12 -4.60
C ASP A 125 -10.05 -9.98 -4.27
N LEU A 126 -9.89 -9.64 -2.99
CA LEU A 126 -8.98 -8.56 -2.58
C LEU A 126 -7.52 -9.00 -2.60
N HIS A 127 -7.23 -10.31 -2.49
CA HIS A 127 -5.86 -10.81 -2.60
C HIS A 127 -5.24 -10.45 -3.96
N GLY A 128 -6.01 -10.54 -5.04
CA GLY A 128 -5.55 -10.16 -6.38
C GLY A 128 -5.23 -8.66 -6.49
N ILE A 129 -6.05 -7.81 -5.85
CA ILE A 129 -5.84 -6.36 -5.84
C ILE A 129 -4.58 -6.00 -5.02
N PHE A 130 -4.39 -6.61 -3.85
CA PHE A 130 -3.21 -6.36 -3.03
C PHE A 130 -1.92 -6.88 -3.69
N TRP A 131 -1.99 -8.02 -4.36
CA TRP A 131 -0.88 -8.54 -5.16
C TRP A 131 -0.51 -7.61 -6.31
N GLU A 132 -1.51 -7.11 -7.04
CA GLU A 132 -1.32 -6.10 -8.07
C GLU A 132 -0.61 -4.85 -7.51
N GLY A 133 -1.08 -4.31 -6.38
CA GLY A 133 -0.43 -3.17 -5.72
C GLY A 133 1.02 -3.45 -5.31
N ALA A 134 1.31 -4.63 -4.77
CA ALA A 134 2.67 -5.04 -4.42
C ALA A 134 3.59 -5.09 -5.66
N CYS A 135 3.08 -5.61 -6.78
CA CYS A 135 3.79 -5.62 -8.06
C CYS A 135 4.07 -4.21 -8.57
N VAL A 136 3.08 -3.30 -8.48
CA VAL A 136 3.27 -1.89 -8.86
C VAL A 136 4.40 -1.23 -8.07
N VAL A 137 4.46 -1.46 -6.75
CA VAL A 137 5.54 -0.95 -5.90
C VAL A 137 6.88 -1.54 -6.33
N ALA A 138 6.97 -2.87 -6.52
CA ALA A 138 8.21 -3.53 -6.93
C ALA A 138 8.73 -3.00 -8.27
N ALA A 139 7.86 -2.87 -9.27
CA ALA A 139 8.19 -2.31 -10.58
C ALA A 139 8.67 -0.86 -10.47
N HIS A 140 7.97 0.00 -9.71
CA HIS A 140 8.40 1.38 -9.50
C HIS A 140 9.81 1.44 -8.88
N GLN A 141 10.08 0.67 -7.83
CA GLN A 141 11.38 0.70 -7.15
C GLN A 141 12.52 0.26 -8.08
N ILE A 142 12.34 -0.83 -8.84
CA ILE A 142 13.40 -1.34 -9.72
C ILE A 142 13.63 -0.44 -10.95
N LEU A 143 12.56 0.05 -11.59
CA LEU A 143 12.69 0.91 -12.76
C LEU A 143 13.40 2.23 -12.38
N THR A 144 12.96 2.87 -11.29
CA THR A 144 13.59 4.13 -10.84
C THR A 144 15.04 3.93 -10.41
N MET A 145 15.37 2.82 -9.76
CA MET A 145 16.77 2.45 -9.44
C MET A 145 17.64 2.31 -10.70
N ARG A 146 17.07 1.87 -11.83
CA ARG A 146 17.75 1.75 -13.12
C ARG A 146 17.80 3.06 -13.92
N GLY A 147 17.22 4.14 -13.40
CA GLY A 147 17.07 5.41 -14.12
C GLY A 147 15.97 5.39 -15.17
N GLU A 148 15.08 4.39 -15.13
CA GLU A 148 13.92 4.26 -16.02
C GLU A 148 12.67 4.95 -15.40
N PRO A 149 11.69 5.37 -16.21
CA PRO A 149 10.45 5.94 -15.70
C PRO A 149 9.65 4.97 -14.81
N GLY A 150 9.46 5.34 -13.55
CA GLY A 150 8.61 4.60 -12.60
C GLY A 150 7.10 4.87 -12.80
N PHE A 151 6.27 4.35 -11.89
CA PHE A 151 4.81 4.55 -11.92
C PHE A 151 4.42 6.04 -11.84
N VAL A 152 5.18 6.79 -11.03
CA VAL A 152 5.23 8.24 -10.99
C VAL A 152 6.68 8.71 -11.17
N ASP A 153 6.87 9.96 -11.57
CA ASP A 153 8.18 10.61 -11.59
C ASP A 153 8.60 11.12 -10.18
N ALA A 154 9.77 11.76 -10.10
CA ALA A 154 10.34 12.26 -8.85
C ALA A 154 9.53 13.37 -8.15
N VAL A 155 8.53 13.96 -8.82
CA VAL A 155 7.62 14.95 -8.25
C VAL A 155 6.19 14.42 -8.14
N GLY A 156 6.00 13.09 -8.28
CA GLY A 156 4.72 12.42 -8.12
C GLY A 156 3.79 12.50 -9.33
N ARG A 157 4.27 12.98 -10.49
CA ARG A 157 3.43 13.01 -11.70
C ARG A 157 3.31 11.62 -12.31
N PRO A 158 2.13 11.22 -12.79
CA PRO A 158 1.95 9.91 -13.38
C PRO A 158 2.78 9.69 -14.64
N ASN A 159 3.27 8.46 -14.85
CA ASN A 159 4.03 8.11 -16.05
C ASN A 159 3.23 8.39 -17.34
N PRO A 160 3.73 9.26 -18.24
CA PRO A 160 2.98 9.71 -19.41
C PRO A 160 2.87 8.68 -20.54
N ALA A 161 3.61 7.55 -20.45
CA ALA A 161 3.51 6.47 -21.43
C ALA A 161 2.15 5.75 -21.40
N TYR A 162 1.35 5.96 -20.36
CA TYR A 162 0.07 5.28 -20.15
C TYR A 162 -1.07 6.29 -20.14
N ALA A 163 -2.02 6.11 -21.06
CA ALA A 163 -3.13 7.03 -21.26
C ALA A 163 -4.13 7.06 -20.08
N THR A 164 -4.23 5.96 -19.32
CA THR A 164 -5.16 5.86 -18.18
C THR A 164 -4.46 5.32 -16.94
N PRO A 165 -4.97 5.63 -15.73
CA PRO A 165 -4.46 5.04 -14.50
C PRO A 165 -4.52 3.51 -14.53
N ASP A 166 -5.61 2.95 -15.06
CA ASP A 166 -5.80 1.49 -15.13
C ASP A 166 -4.77 0.83 -16.04
N ALA A 167 -4.53 1.37 -17.25
CA ALA A 167 -3.50 0.86 -18.16
C ALA A 167 -2.11 0.90 -17.52
N ARG A 168 -1.83 1.94 -16.72
CA ARG A 168 -0.57 2.03 -15.97
C ARG A 168 -0.47 0.98 -14.88
N ILE A 169 -1.54 0.74 -14.12
CA ILE A 169 -1.58 -0.29 -13.07
C ILE A 169 -1.36 -1.68 -13.67
N VAL A 170 -2.06 -2.02 -14.76
CA VAL A 170 -1.91 -3.31 -15.45
C VAL A 170 -0.48 -3.50 -15.95
N ALA A 171 0.11 -2.52 -16.61
CA ALA A 171 1.49 -2.63 -17.09
C ALA A 171 2.51 -2.77 -15.95
N PHE A 172 2.36 -2.00 -14.87
CA PHE A 172 3.26 -2.09 -13.73
C PHE A 172 3.08 -3.38 -12.93
N ARG A 173 1.87 -3.95 -12.92
CA ARG A 173 1.64 -5.29 -12.40
C ARG A 173 2.47 -6.32 -13.17
N GLU A 174 2.38 -6.34 -14.50
CA GLU A 174 3.10 -7.30 -15.33
C GLU A 174 4.63 -7.22 -15.13
N ILE A 175 5.18 -6.00 -15.10
CA ILE A 175 6.60 -5.77 -14.83
C ILE A 175 6.96 -6.25 -13.41
N GLY A 176 6.13 -5.92 -12.42
CA GLY A 176 6.34 -6.31 -11.03
C GLY A 176 6.30 -7.82 -10.82
N GLU A 177 5.36 -8.52 -11.47
CA GLU A 177 5.27 -9.98 -11.44
C GLU A 177 6.56 -10.63 -11.95
N GLN A 178 7.13 -10.10 -13.05
CA GLN A 178 8.41 -10.57 -13.59
C GLN A 178 9.56 -10.35 -12.58
N ILE A 179 9.65 -9.14 -12.00
CA ILE A 179 10.67 -8.80 -11.00
C ILE A 179 10.59 -9.73 -9.78
N VAL A 180 9.39 -9.94 -9.24
CA VAL A 180 9.20 -10.78 -8.05
C VAL A 180 9.49 -12.24 -8.36
N ALA A 181 9.16 -12.73 -9.56
CA ALA A 181 9.48 -14.08 -10.00
C ALA A 181 10.99 -14.33 -10.21
N GLU A 182 11.78 -13.29 -10.50
CA GLU A 182 13.23 -13.39 -10.68
C GLU A 182 14.01 -13.48 -9.35
N TYR A 183 13.52 -12.84 -8.28
CA TYR A 183 14.22 -12.77 -6.99
C TYR A 183 14.51 -14.13 -6.30
N PRO A 184 13.61 -15.14 -6.33
CA PRO A 184 13.91 -16.48 -5.81
C PRO A 184 15.15 -17.13 -6.45
N ARG A 185 15.51 -16.75 -7.69
CA ARG A 185 16.65 -17.36 -8.41
C ARG A 185 17.98 -16.69 -8.12
N ALA A 186 17.99 -15.41 -7.74
CA ALA A 186 19.21 -14.67 -7.43
C ALA A 186 19.81 -15.04 -6.05
N GLY A 187 18.96 -15.40 -5.08
CA GLY A 187 19.40 -15.86 -3.75
C GLY A 187 20.04 -17.25 -3.78
N ALA A 188 19.52 -18.16 -4.62
CA ALA A 188 20.09 -19.50 -4.79
C ALA A 188 21.46 -19.49 -5.50
N ALA A 189 21.69 -18.55 -6.42
CA ALA A 189 22.95 -18.44 -7.16
C ALA A 189 24.09 -17.73 -6.39
N ARG A 190 23.78 -17.04 -5.28
CA ARG A 190 24.78 -16.36 -4.42
C ARG A 190 25.24 -17.19 -3.23
N GLY A 191 24.75 -18.43 -3.11
CA GLY A 191 25.13 -19.39 -2.07
C GLY A 191 25.81 -20.67 -2.59
N ALA A 192 26.24 -20.69 -3.86
CA ALA A 192 26.95 -21.79 -4.49
C ALA A 192 28.42 -21.43 -4.76
#